data_AF-D3S0K0-F1
#
_entry.id   AF-D3S0K0-F1
#
_cell.length_a   1.000
_cell.length_b   1.000
_cell.length_c   1.000
_cell.angle_alpha   90.00
_cell.angle_beta   90.00
_cell.angle_gamma   90.00
#
_symmetry.space_group_name_H-M   'P 1'
#
loop_
_entity.id
_entity.type
_entity.pdbx_description
1 polymer ?
#
loop_
_entity_poly.entity_id
_entity_poly.type
_entity_poly.pdbx_seq_one_letter_code
_entity_poly.pdbx_strand_id
1 'polypeptide(L)'
;MNALEALKAVEEKIRRGENAREDFWKLVGIVKRSKSVDEETLVRIAKIREEIFDKKLVLSLKSGTVIFASLVVLSNMLFLLISFKNLQFLLKAALLFAVESAVIYSSFIVGRLIGSLITGIKILGFYRYNPLELGMKLDIVSYLKAEQKNRVIFFLTPIVFENSVFLFQSLLLVYFNNEFYWVPLLLAISNLLLSYAVYKIKKTGELYRLIREIKILRELSEKPSAEKNQEHRKKS
;
A
#
# COMPACT_ATOMS: atom_id res chain seq x y z
N MET A 1 28.06 4.06 -6.56
CA MET A 1 27.50 5.24 -5.86
C MET A 1 26.96 4.79 -4.52
N ASN A 2 27.50 5.33 -3.43
CA ASN A 2 26.99 5.06 -2.08
C ASN A 2 25.74 5.93 -1.79
N ALA A 3 25.01 5.65 -0.71
CA ALA A 3 23.78 6.37 -0.37
C ALA A 3 24.02 7.86 -0.09
N LEU A 4 25.18 8.23 0.46
CA LEU A 4 25.53 9.61 0.81
C LEU A 4 25.84 10.46 -0.43
N GLU A 5 26.55 9.92 -1.41
CA GLU A 5 26.79 10.54 -2.73
C GLU A 5 25.47 10.79 -3.45
N ALA A 6 24.60 9.78 -3.47
CA ALA A 6 23.27 9.90 -4.07
C ALA A 6 22.41 10.97 -3.37
N LEU A 7 22.50 11.06 -2.04
CA LEU A 7 21.81 12.08 -1.26
C LEU A 7 22.30 13.49 -1.63
N LYS A 8 23.62 13.71 -1.63
CA LYS A 8 24.23 15.01 -2.01
C LYS A 8 23.84 15.42 -3.43
N ALA A 9 23.81 14.48 -4.37
CA ALA A 9 23.41 14.74 -5.75
C ALA A 9 21.94 15.21 -5.85
N VAL A 10 21.04 14.59 -5.07
CA VAL A 10 19.63 14.99 -5.02
C VAL A 10 19.47 16.37 -4.38
N GLU A 11 20.16 16.64 -3.27
CA GLU A 11 20.11 17.95 -2.60
C GLU A 11 20.61 19.09 -3.50
N GLU A 12 21.71 18.86 -4.22
CA GLU A 12 22.27 19.86 -5.12
C GLU A 12 21.32 20.16 -6.30
N LYS A 13 20.64 19.14 -6.84
CA LYS A 13 19.61 19.36 -7.86
C LYS A 13 18.44 20.20 -7.36
N ILE A 14 17.95 19.91 -6.15
CA ILE A 14 16.87 20.69 -5.53
C ILE A 14 17.31 22.14 -5.33
N ARG A 15 18.54 22.36 -4.83
CA ARG A 15 19.11 23.70 -4.65
C ARG A 15 19.19 24.49 -5.96
N ARG A 16 19.40 23.82 -7.09
CA ARG A 16 19.39 24.41 -8.44
C ARG A 16 17.98 24.62 -9.02
N GLY A 17 16.93 24.21 -8.31
CA GLY A 17 15.55 24.27 -8.80
C GLY A 17 15.23 23.20 -9.86
N GLU A 18 16.07 22.18 -9.99
CA GLU A 18 15.87 21.10 -10.97
C GLU A 18 14.89 20.04 -10.43
N ASN A 19 14.22 19.32 -11.35
CA ASN A 19 13.35 18.22 -10.98
C ASN A 19 14.16 17.01 -10.49
N ALA A 20 14.19 16.81 -9.17
CA ALA A 20 14.92 15.71 -8.52
C ALA A 20 14.08 14.46 -8.21
N ARG A 21 12.84 14.35 -8.73
CA ARG A 21 11.90 13.27 -8.36
C ARG A 21 12.41 11.86 -8.68
N GLU A 22 12.97 11.68 -9.86
CA GLU A 22 13.45 10.36 -10.29
C GLU A 22 14.68 9.94 -9.48
N ASP A 23 15.62 10.87 -9.28
CA ASP A 23 16.84 10.63 -8.53
C ASP A 23 16.56 10.39 -7.04
N PHE A 24 15.55 11.06 -6.48
CA PHE A 24 15.04 10.76 -5.14
C PHE A 24 14.59 9.29 -5.02
N TRP A 25 13.84 8.77 -6.00
CA TRP A 25 13.41 7.37 -5.95
C TRP A 25 14.56 6.38 -6.15
N LYS A 26 15.58 6.74 -6.94
CA LYS A 26 16.83 5.97 -7.06
C LYS A 26 17.57 5.93 -5.73
N LEU A 27 17.72 7.06 -5.05
CA LEU A 27 18.29 7.18 -3.71
C LEU A 27 17.56 6.29 -2.70
N VAL A 28 16.23 6.39 -2.64
CA VAL A 28 15.40 5.51 -1.78
C VAL A 28 15.64 4.04 -2.09
N GLY A 29 15.80 3.69 -3.38
CA GLY A 29 16.13 2.33 -3.81
C GLY A 29 17.50 1.84 -3.33
N ILE A 30 18.51 2.71 -3.29
CA ILE A 30 19.85 2.40 -2.77
C ILE A 30 19.78 2.19 -1.25
N VAL A 31 19.10 3.10 -0.54
CA VAL A 31 18.96 3.05 0.92
C VAL A 31 18.27 1.77 1.37
N LYS A 32 17.19 1.34 0.71
CA LYS A 32 16.49 0.08 1.02
C LYS A 32 17.35 -1.18 0.90
N ARG A 33 18.41 -1.13 0.10
CA ARG A 33 19.33 -2.25 -0.16
C ARG A 33 20.61 -2.20 0.66
N SER A 34 20.78 -1.15 1.45
CA SER A 34 21.95 -0.95 2.29
C SER A 34 21.71 -1.58 3.66
N LYS A 35 22.72 -2.26 4.24
CA LYS A 35 22.58 -2.99 5.52
C LYS A 35 22.28 -2.06 6.71
N SER A 36 22.82 -0.85 6.68
CA SER A 36 22.60 0.17 7.71
C SER A 36 22.80 1.55 7.09
N VAL A 37 21.86 2.46 7.37
CA VAL A 37 21.97 3.88 7.02
C VAL A 37 21.77 4.65 8.32
N ASP A 38 22.63 5.64 8.54
CA ASP A 38 22.58 6.47 9.74
C ASP A 38 21.26 7.27 9.81
N GLU A 39 20.86 7.58 11.04
CA GLU A 39 19.59 8.26 11.30
C GLU A 39 19.55 9.67 10.70
N GLU A 40 20.67 10.38 10.71
CA GLU A 40 20.78 11.73 10.13
C GLU A 40 20.48 11.72 8.63
N THR A 41 21.04 10.76 7.89
CA THR A 41 20.77 10.54 6.47
C THR A 41 19.29 10.27 6.22
N LEU A 42 18.65 9.43 7.05
CA LEU A 42 17.21 9.15 6.92
C LEU A 42 16.35 10.40 7.16
N VAL A 43 16.71 11.23 8.14
CA VAL A 43 16.03 12.50 8.42
C VAL A 43 16.19 13.47 7.25
N ARG A 44 17.38 13.55 6.63
CA ARG A 44 17.60 14.39 5.44
C ARG A 44 16.77 13.93 4.25
N ILE A 45 16.73 12.62 3.99
CA ILE A 45 15.86 12.02 2.96
C ILE A 45 14.40 12.37 3.23
N ALA A 46 13.97 12.38 4.49
CA ALA A 46 12.63 12.76 4.85
C ALA A 46 12.30 14.22 4.54
N LYS A 47 13.20 15.15 4.87
CA LYS A 47 13.05 16.57 4.52
C LYS A 47 12.93 16.78 3.02
N ILE A 48 13.80 16.16 2.24
CA ILE A 48 13.78 16.21 0.77
C ILE A 48 12.44 15.73 0.20
N ARG A 49 11.90 14.63 0.74
CA ARG A 49 10.60 14.11 0.29
C ARG A 49 9.49 15.14 0.49
N GLU A 50 9.48 15.82 1.63
CA GLU A 50 8.47 16.81 1.95
C GLU A 50 8.55 18.00 0.99
N GLU A 51 9.76 18.45 0.66
CA GLU A 51 10.02 19.53 -0.29
C GLU A 51 9.60 19.17 -1.73
N ILE A 52 9.94 17.97 -2.22
CA ILE A 52 9.68 17.56 -3.62
C ILE A 52 8.19 17.25 -3.90
N PHE A 53 7.49 16.69 -2.91
CA PHE A 53 6.15 16.13 -3.12
C PHE A 53 5.01 16.93 -2.49
N ASP A 54 5.31 17.95 -1.66
CA ASP A 54 4.37 18.85 -0.95
C ASP A 54 2.99 18.23 -0.68
N LYS A 55 2.96 17.15 0.10
CA LYS A 55 1.71 16.45 0.43
C LYS A 55 1.09 17.07 1.67
N LYS A 56 0.21 18.04 1.47
CA LYS A 56 -0.56 18.67 2.55
C LYS A 56 -1.57 17.69 3.14
N LEU A 57 -1.54 17.56 4.46
CA LEU A 57 -2.48 16.72 5.20
C LEU A 57 -3.84 17.43 5.24
N VAL A 58 -4.89 16.70 4.88
CA VAL A 58 -6.29 17.18 4.95
C VAL A 58 -7.05 16.55 6.11
N LEU A 59 -6.56 15.43 6.63
CA LEU A 59 -7.17 14.72 7.75
C LEU A 59 -6.10 14.11 8.63
N SER A 60 -6.24 14.27 9.94
CA SER A 60 -5.35 13.66 10.93
C SER A 60 -5.46 12.13 10.89
N LEU A 61 -4.42 11.41 11.34
CA LEU A 61 -4.47 9.96 11.46
C LEU A 61 -5.68 9.51 12.30
N LYS A 62 -5.86 10.09 13.49
CA LYS A 62 -6.94 9.71 14.42
C LYS A 62 -8.32 9.90 13.79
N SER A 63 -8.59 11.07 13.23
CA SER A 63 -9.88 11.37 12.60
C SER A 63 -10.13 10.48 11.39
N GLY A 64 -9.11 10.27 10.55
CA GLY A 64 -9.25 9.40 9.38
C GLY A 64 -9.44 7.94 9.75
N THR A 65 -8.72 7.41 10.74
CA THR A 65 -8.95 6.05 11.25
C THR A 65 -10.40 5.86 11.69
N VAL A 66 -10.96 6.80 12.46
CA VAL A 66 -12.36 6.72 12.89
C VAL A 66 -13.32 6.77 11.70
N ILE A 67 -13.12 7.72 10.78
CA ILE A 67 -13.98 7.88 9.60
C ILE A 67 -13.97 6.62 8.73
N PHE A 68 -12.79 6.09 8.41
CA PHE A 68 -12.65 4.93 7.53
C PHE A 68 -13.09 3.63 8.21
N ALA A 69 -12.84 3.45 9.51
CA ALA A 69 -13.37 2.31 10.26
C ALA A 69 -14.91 2.34 10.30
N SER A 70 -15.50 3.50 10.60
CA SER A 70 -16.96 3.67 10.55
C SER A 70 -17.51 3.44 9.14
N LEU A 71 -16.83 3.91 8.10
CA LEU A 71 -17.27 3.71 6.72
C LEU A 71 -17.21 2.23 6.30
N VAL A 72 -16.19 1.48 6.71
CA VAL A 72 -16.14 0.01 6.50
C VAL A 72 -17.34 -0.66 7.15
N VAL A 73 -17.64 -0.34 8.41
CA VAL A 73 -18.78 -0.94 9.12
C VAL A 73 -20.11 -0.56 8.45
N LEU A 74 -20.33 0.73 8.17
CA LEU A 74 -21.57 1.22 7.57
C LEU A 74 -21.79 0.67 6.16
N SER A 75 -20.74 0.60 5.33
CA SER A 75 -20.85 0.04 3.98
C SER A 75 -21.15 -1.46 4.01
N ASN A 76 -20.52 -2.23 4.90
CA ASN A 76 -20.83 -3.64 5.08
C ASN A 76 -22.25 -3.86 5.63
N MET A 77 -22.71 -3.05 6.58
CA MET A 77 -24.10 -3.10 7.07
C MET A 77 -25.08 -2.80 5.94
N LEU A 78 -24.83 -1.75 5.15
CA LEU A 78 -25.69 -1.38 4.03
C LEU A 78 -25.71 -2.47 2.96
N PHE A 79 -24.58 -3.09 2.67
CA PHE A 79 -24.49 -4.24 1.76
C PHE A 79 -25.44 -5.35 2.22
N LEU A 80 -25.32 -5.80 3.48
CA LEU A 80 -26.17 -6.86 4.03
C LEU A 80 -27.66 -6.48 3.98
N LEU A 81 -28.00 -5.24 4.37
CA LEU A 81 -29.38 -4.76 4.31
C LEU A 81 -29.96 -4.85 2.90
N ILE A 82 -29.19 -4.45 1.88
CA ILE A 82 -29.64 -4.54 0.47
C ILE A 82 -29.76 -6.00 0.03
N SER A 83 -28.81 -6.87 0.40
CA SER A 83 -28.82 -8.28 0.03
C SER A 83 -30.12 -8.99 0.45
N PHE A 84 -30.61 -8.68 1.65
CA PHE A 84 -31.82 -9.31 2.21
C PHE A 84 -33.14 -8.57 1.92
N LYS A 85 -33.10 -7.40 1.27
CA LYS A 85 -34.33 -6.71 0.85
C LYS A 85 -34.97 -7.39 -0.36
N ASN A 86 -36.29 -7.42 -0.42
CA ASN A 86 -37.01 -7.84 -1.62
C ASN A 86 -37.04 -6.68 -2.63
N LEU A 87 -36.23 -6.77 -3.68
CA LEU A 87 -36.06 -5.77 -4.72
C LEU A 87 -36.02 -6.49 -6.08
N GLN A 88 -36.38 -5.77 -7.15
CA GLN A 88 -36.16 -6.26 -8.51
C GLN A 88 -34.68 -6.64 -8.69
N PHE A 89 -34.45 -7.78 -9.36
CA PHE A 89 -33.11 -8.38 -9.54
C PHE A 89 -32.03 -7.38 -10.01
N LEU A 90 -32.28 -6.70 -11.14
CA LEU A 90 -31.32 -5.75 -11.73
C LEU A 90 -31.04 -4.56 -10.80
N LEU A 91 -32.07 -4.04 -10.14
CA LEU A 91 -31.93 -2.94 -9.19
C LEU A 91 -31.09 -3.37 -7.98
N LYS A 92 -31.33 -4.57 -7.43
CA LYS A 92 -30.54 -5.10 -6.32
C LYS A 92 -29.09 -5.28 -6.72
N ALA A 93 -28.82 -5.91 -7.86
CA ALA A 93 -27.45 -6.07 -8.36
C ALA A 93 -26.73 -4.73 -8.48
N ALA A 94 -27.37 -3.73 -9.12
CA ALA A 94 -26.79 -2.40 -9.27
C ALA A 94 -26.49 -1.71 -7.92
N LEU A 95 -27.40 -1.80 -6.96
CA LEU A 95 -27.20 -1.25 -5.62
C LEU A 95 -26.08 -1.95 -4.86
N LEU A 96 -25.97 -3.28 -4.98
CA LEU A 96 -24.86 -4.04 -4.37
C LEU A 96 -23.52 -3.61 -4.96
N PHE A 97 -23.39 -3.51 -6.29
CA PHE A 97 -22.16 -3.00 -6.93
C PHE A 97 -21.80 -1.58 -6.49
N ALA A 98 -22.80 -0.70 -6.36
CA ALA A 98 -22.57 0.67 -5.91
C ALA A 98 -22.04 0.71 -4.46
N VAL A 99 -22.65 -0.06 -3.56
CA VAL A 99 -22.19 -0.13 -2.15
C VAL A 99 -20.84 -0.80 -2.02
N GLU A 100 -20.57 -1.82 -2.82
CA GLU A 100 -19.27 -2.49 -2.82
C GLU A 100 -18.12 -1.58 -3.26
N SER A 101 -18.39 -0.55 -4.07
CA SER A 101 -17.38 0.47 -4.37
C SER A 101 -16.92 1.20 -3.12
N ALA A 102 -17.83 1.44 -2.16
CA ALA A 102 -17.49 2.00 -0.86
C ALA A 102 -16.79 0.97 0.05
N VAL A 103 -17.18 -0.31 -0.01
CA VAL A 103 -16.53 -1.41 0.71
C VAL A 103 -15.07 -1.55 0.27
N ILE A 104 -14.78 -1.57 -1.04
CA ILE A 104 -13.43 -1.60 -1.61
C ILE A 104 -12.59 -0.48 -1.02
N TYR A 105 -13.03 0.75 -1.26
CA TYR A 105 -12.23 1.93 -0.91
C TYR A 105 -11.96 1.99 0.60
N SER A 106 -12.98 1.77 1.42
CA SER A 106 -12.83 1.81 2.87
C SER A 106 -12.01 0.63 3.41
N SER A 107 -12.17 -0.58 2.86
CA SER A 107 -11.41 -1.77 3.26
C SER A 107 -9.94 -1.66 2.89
N PHE A 108 -9.61 -1.09 1.72
CA PHE A 108 -8.22 -0.80 1.35
C PHE A 108 -7.53 0.10 2.38
N ILE A 109 -8.20 1.18 2.78
CA ILE A 109 -7.66 2.12 3.76
C ILE A 109 -7.52 1.47 5.14
N VAL A 110 -8.55 0.77 5.63
CA VAL A 110 -8.50 0.08 6.92
C VAL A 110 -7.44 -1.02 6.92
N GLY A 111 -7.36 -1.81 5.84
CA GLY A 111 -6.31 -2.82 5.66
C GLY A 111 -4.91 -2.21 5.69
N ARG A 112 -4.73 -0.98 5.18
CA ARG A 112 -3.46 -0.27 5.35
C ARG A 112 -3.16 0.08 6.79
N LEU A 113 -4.15 0.60 7.52
CA LEU A 113 -4.00 0.97 8.91
C LEU A 113 -3.62 -0.27 9.75
N ILE A 114 -4.26 -1.41 9.49
CA ILE A 114 -3.89 -2.69 10.08
C ILE A 114 -2.44 -3.06 9.72
N GLY A 115 -2.06 -2.94 8.44
CA GLY A 115 -0.68 -3.19 8.01
C GLY A 115 0.34 -2.28 8.71
N SER A 116 0.00 -1.01 8.93
CA SER A 116 0.81 -0.05 9.70
C SER A 116 1.02 -0.51 11.14
N LEU A 117 -0.05 -0.96 11.80
CA LEU A 117 0.00 -1.48 13.17
C LEU A 117 0.87 -2.74 13.27
N ILE A 118 0.70 -3.70 12.36
CA ILE A 118 1.46 -4.96 12.35
C ILE A 118 2.95 -4.73 12.12
N THR A 119 3.30 -3.79 11.24
CA THR A 119 4.68 -3.62 10.76
C THR A 119 5.47 -2.52 11.45
N GLY A 120 4.79 -1.68 12.24
CA GLY A 120 5.37 -0.49 12.88
C GLY A 120 5.66 0.68 11.93
N ILE A 121 5.29 0.57 10.64
CA ILE A 121 5.48 1.64 9.66
C ILE A 121 4.42 2.72 9.91
N LYS A 122 4.85 3.91 10.33
CA LYS A 122 3.95 4.97 10.77
C LYS A 122 3.30 5.69 9.60
N ILE A 123 2.04 6.06 9.81
CA ILE A 123 1.25 6.91 8.91
C ILE A 123 1.06 8.26 9.60
N LEU A 124 1.40 9.36 8.92
CA LEU A 124 1.29 10.72 9.46
C LEU A 124 -0.14 11.25 9.39
N GLY A 125 -0.90 10.85 8.38
CA GLY A 125 -2.27 11.27 8.16
C GLY A 125 -2.69 11.04 6.72
N PHE A 126 -3.77 11.70 6.31
CA PHE A 126 -4.32 11.58 4.97
C PHE A 126 -4.14 12.88 4.19
N TYR A 127 -3.87 12.74 2.90
CA TYR A 127 -3.73 13.85 1.96
C TYR A 127 -4.68 13.63 0.77
N ARG A 128 -5.07 14.71 0.10
CA ARG A 128 -5.93 14.62 -1.10
C ARG A 128 -5.10 14.11 -2.28
N TYR A 129 -5.39 12.90 -2.76
CA TYR A 129 -4.69 12.35 -3.93
C TYR A 129 -5.34 12.82 -5.23
N ASN A 130 -6.67 12.83 -5.27
CA ASN A 130 -7.49 13.43 -6.31
C ASN A 130 -8.78 13.99 -5.67
N PRO A 131 -9.70 14.63 -6.43
CA PRO A 131 -10.89 15.23 -5.85
C PRO A 131 -11.78 14.28 -5.03
N LEU A 132 -11.73 12.98 -5.30
CA LEU A 132 -12.61 11.94 -4.73
C LEU A 132 -11.87 10.92 -3.83
N GLU A 133 -10.53 10.97 -3.77
CA GLU A 133 -9.70 9.95 -3.12
C GLU A 133 -8.69 10.56 -2.15
N LEU A 134 -8.62 9.98 -0.95
CA LEU A 134 -7.63 10.28 0.06
C LEU A 134 -6.50 9.25 0.01
N GLY A 135 -5.28 9.75 -0.15
CA GLY A 135 -4.07 8.96 0.04
C GLY A 135 -3.59 9.01 1.48
N MET A 136 -2.81 8.01 1.91
CA MET A 136 -2.13 8.01 3.21
C MET A 136 -0.69 8.48 3.08
N LYS A 137 -0.31 9.46 3.89
CA LYS A 137 1.06 9.97 3.97
C LYS A 137 1.85 9.10 4.94
N LEU A 138 2.80 8.34 4.41
CA LEU A 138 3.72 7.56 5.24
C LEU A 138 4.78 8.46 5.85
N ASP A 139 5.18 8.13 7.08
CA ASP A 139 6.45 8.58 7.64
C ASP A 139 7.58 7.80 6.97
N ILE A 140 8.38 8.49 6.15
CA ILE A 140 9.42 7.85 5.35
C ILE A 140 10.57 7.32 6.22
N VAL A 141 10.82 7.90 7.40
CA VAL A 141 11.87 7.42 8.31
C VAL A 141 11.48 6.05 8.84
N SER A 142 10.29 5.90 9.44
CA SER A 142 9.82 4.59 9.91
C SER A 142 9.75 3.56 8.78
N TYR A 143 9.35 3.96 7.57
CA TYR A 143 9.29 3.09 6.40
C TYR A 143 10.67 2.57 5.96
N LEU A 144 11.69 3.43 5.95
CA LEU A 144 13.05 3.06 5.56
C LEU A 144 13.77 2.25 6.65
N LYS A 145 13.50 2.54 7.93
CA LYS A 145 13.99 1.76 9.07
C LYS A 145 13.38 0.36 9.16
N ALA A 146 12.13 0.19 8.72
CA ALA A 146 11.46 -1.11 8.78
C ALA A 146 12.21 -2.18 7.99
N GLU A 147 12.23 -3.41 8.49
CA GLU A 147 12.80 -4.53 7.75
C GLU A 147 12.11 -4.74 6.40
N GLN A 148 12.83 -5.31 5.44
CA GLN A 148 12.26 -5.56 4.10
C GLN A 148 11.04 -6.48 4.15
N LYS A 149 11.01 -7.47 5.06
CA LYS A 149 9.83 -8.33 5.29
C LYS A 149 8.62 -7.51 5.77
N ASN A 150 8.83 -6.60 6.72
CA ASN A 150 7.77 -5.72 7.23
C ASN A 150 7.25 -4.79 6.13
N ARG A 151 8.11 -4.27 5.26
CA ARG A 151 7.66 -3.51 4.08
C ARG A 151 6.79 -4.34 3.14
N VAL A 152 7.12 -5.61 2.90
CA VAL A 152 6.29 -6.52 2.09
C VAL A 152 4.93 -6.73 2.75
N ILE A 153 4.91 -7.07 4.05
CA ILE A 153 3.66 -7.27 4.80
C ILE A 153 2.80 -6.01 4.73
N PHE A 154 3.40 -4.83 4.91
CA PHE A 154 2.70 -3.54 4.86
C PHE A 154 1.94 -3.28 3.55
N PHE A 155 2.50 -3.67 2.40
CA PHE A 155 1.82 -3.54 1.11
C PHE A 155 0.91 -4.75 0.78
N LEU A 156 1.11 -5.88 1.44
CA LEU A 156 0.29 -7.08 1.27
C LEU A 156 -1.02 -6.99 2.04
N THR A 157 -0.99 -6.48 3.29
CA THR A 157 -2.15 -6.42 4.18
C THR A 157 -3.39 -5.78 3.55
N PRO A 158 -3.35 -4.61 2.89
CA PRO A 158 -4.55 -4.02 2.29
C PRO A 158 -5.17 -4.91 1.22
N ILE A 159 -4.36 -5.56 0.38
CA ILE A 159 -4.83 -6.46 -0.68
C ILE A 159 -5.50 -7.69 -0.06
N VAL A 160 -4.87 -8.30 0.94
CA VAL A 160 -5.42 -9.48 1.61
C VAL A 160 -6.70 -9.13 2.34
N PHE A 161 -6.71 -8.04 3.12
CA PHE A 161 -7.86 -7.63 3.93
C PHE A 161 -9.09 -7.35 3.06
N GLU A 162 -8.93 -6.57 1.99
CA GLU A 162 -10.00 -6.26 1.03
C GLU A 162 -10.57 -7.52 0.39
N ASN A 163 -9.72 -8.44 -0.09
CA ASN A 163 -10.18 -9.71 -0.65
C ASN A 163 -10.86 -10.61 0.39
N SER A 164 -10.37 -10.63 1.63
CA SER A 164 -11.00 -11.37 2.72
C SER A 164 -12.40 -10.85 3.05
N VAL A 165 -12.65 -9.54 2.99
CA VAL A 165 -13.99 -8.96 3.19
C VAL A 165 -14.97 -9.49 2.14
N PHE A 166 -14.59 -9.44 0.86
CA PHE A 166 -15.44 -9.96 -0.21
C PHE A 166 -15.68 -11.46 -0.14
N LEU A 167 -14.64 -12.24 0.16
CA LEU A 167 -14.79 -13.68 0.34
C LEU A 167 -15.73 -13.98 1.52
N PHE A 168 -15.60 -13.25 2.62
CA PHE A 168 -16.49 -13.38 3.77
C PHE A 168 -17.94 -13.05 3.42
N GLN A 169 -18.20 -11.92 2.75
CA GLN A 169 -19.54 -11.55 2.28
C GLN A 169 -20.12 -12.60 1.32
N SER A 170 -19.32 -13.11 0.38
CA SER A 170 -19.75 -14.16 -0.56
C SER A 170 -20.16 -15.42 0.20
N LEU A 171 -19.31 -15.89 1.12
CA LEU A 171 -19.58 -17.08 1.94
C LEU A 171 -20.82 -16.89 2.82
N LEU A 172 -21.00 -15.71 3.38
CA LEU A 172 -22.18 -15.37 4.18
C LEU A 172 -23.46 -15.45 3.34
N LEU A 173 -23.45 -14.90 2.12
CA LEU A 173 -24.60 -14.97 1.22
C LEU A 173 -24.88 -16.40 0.75
N VAL A 174 -23.84 -17.20 0.47
CA VAL A 174 -24.00 -18.65 0.18
C VAL A 174 -24.65 -19.36 1.36
N TYR A 175 -24.19 -19.12 2.58
CA TYR A 175 -24.74 -19.73 3.80
C TYR A 175 -26.24 -19.44 3.97
N PHE A 176 -26.69 -18.23 3.62
CA PHE A 176 -28.10 -17.84 3.65
C PHE A 176 -28.87 -18.13 2.35
N ASN A 177 -28.30 -18.93 1.43
CA ASN A 177 -28.90 -19.24 0.12
C ASN A 177 -29.33 -17.99 -0.68
N ASN A 178 -28.60 -16.89 -0.54
CA ASN A 178 -28.87 -15.65 -1.25
C ASN A 178 -28.20 -15.69 -2.63
N GLU A 179 -29.00 -15.60 -3.70
CA GLU A 179 -28.53 -15.70 -5.09
C GLU A 179 -27.51 -14.63 -5.50
N PHE A 180 -27.35 -13.54 -4.74
CA PHE A 180 -26.42 -12.45 -5.06
C PHE A 180 -25.01 -12.65 -4.50
N TYR A 181 -24.65 -13.84 -4.01
CA TYR A 181 -23.29 -14.15 -3.56
C TYR A 181 -22.22 -13.93 -4.65
N TRP A 182 -22.62 -14.00 -5.93
CA TRP A 182 -21.70 -13.80 -7.05
C TRP A 182 -21.20 -12.35 -7.17
N VAL A 183 -21.90 -11.36 -6.60
CA VAL A 183 -21.50 -9.94 -6.66
C VAL A 183 -20.17 -9.71 -5.93
N PRO A 184 -20.05 -9.96 -4.61
CA PRO A 184 -18.77 -9.85 -3.91
C PRO A 184 -17.71 -10.80 -4.48
N LEU A 185 -18.09 -11.99 -4.93
CA LEU A 185 -17.15 -12.96 -5.50
C LEU A 185 -16.53 -12.45 -6.81
N LEU A 186 -17.35 -11.87 -7.70
CA LEU A 186 -16.88 -11.27 -8.93
C LEU A 186 -15.92 -10.10 -8.64
N LEU A 187 -16.23 -9.29 -7.62
CA LEU A 187 -15.35 -8.21 -7.19
C LEU A 187 -14.04 -8.70 -6.58
N ALA A 188 -14.05 -9.77 -5.77
CA ALA A 188 -12.82 -10.39 -5.28
C ALA A 188 -11.89 -10.83 -6.42
N ILE A 189 -12.45 -11.52 -7.43
CA ILE A 189 -11.68 -12.01 -8.58
C ILE A 189 -11.20 -10.84 -9.45
N SER A 190 -12.12 -9.94 -9.82
CA SER A 190 -11.81 -8.82 -10.71
C SER A 190 -10.86 -7.82 -10.09
N ASN A 191 -10.90 -7.59 -8.77
CA ASN A 191 -10.01 -6.66 -8.09
C ASN A 191 -8.53 -7.06 -8.21
N LEU A 192 -8.22 -8.36 -8.09
CA LEU A 192 -6.86 -8.87 -8.31
C LEU A 192 -6.43 -8.73 -9.78
N LEU A 193 -7.31 -9.05 -10.72
CA LEU A 193 -7.04 -8.93 -12.16
C LEU A 193 -6.81 -7.46 -12.57
N LEU A 194 -7.65 -6.55 -12.09
CA LEU A 194 -7.54 -5.11 -12.32
C LEU A 194 -6.28 -4.54 -11.68
N SER A 195 -5.96 -4.94 -10.45
CA SER A 195 -4.71 -4.57 -9.79
C SER A 195 -3.48 -5.00 -10.59
N TYR A 196 -3.52 -6.20 -11.18
CA TYR A 196 -2.48 -6.70 -12.06
C TYR A 196 -2.39 -5.93 -13.39
N ALA A 197 -3.52 -5.61 -14.01
CA ALA A 197 -3.58 -4.80 -15.21
C ALA A 197 -3.00 -3.39 -14.96
N VAL A 198 -3.39 -2.74 -13.87
CA VAL A 198 -2.85 -1.43 -13.45
C VAL A 198 -1.34 -1.51 -13.21
N TYR A 199 -0.86 -2.58 -12.57
CA TYR A 199 0.57 -2.82 -12.40
C TYR A 199 1.30 -2.89 -13.75
N LYS A 200 0.79 -3.68 -14.71
CA LYS A 200 1.43 -3.86 -16.03
C LYS A 200 1.43 -2.59 -16.87
N ILE A 201 0.32 -1.87 -16.89
CA ILE A 201 0.12 -0.71 -17.77
C ILE A 201 0.77 0.55 -17.17
N LYS A 202 0.47 0.85 -15.90
CA LYS A 202 0.82 2.13 -15.28
C LYS A 202 2.01 2.06 -14.33
N LYS A 203 2.53 0.86 -14.00
CA LYS A 203 3.62 0.65 -13.04
C LYS A 203 3.40 1.44 -11.73
N THR A 204 2.15 1.44 -11.26
CA THR A 204 1.70 2.17 -10.07
C THR A 204 0.70 1.33 -9.28
N GLY A 205 0.17 1.90 -8.22
CA GLY A 205 -0.78 1.24 -7.34
C GLY A 205 -0.11 0.32 -6.33
N GLU A 206 -0.94 -0.41 -5.61
CA GLU A 206 -0.50 -1.16 -4.44
C GLU A 206 0.27 -2.43 -4.80
N LEU A 207 -0.27 -3.19 -5.74
CA LEU A 207 0.37 -4.41 -6.21
C LEU A 207 1.77 -4.13 -6.80
N TYR A 208 1.94 -3.01 -7.52
CA TYR A 208 3.26 -2.59 -8.00
C TYR A 208 4.25 -2.38 -6.85
N ARG A 209 3.82 -1.70 -5.78
CA ARG A 209 4.67 -1.45 -4.60
C ARG A 209 5.01 -2.76 -3.90
N LEU A 210 4.03 -3.64 -3.71
CA LEU A 210 4.23 -4.97 -3.15
C LEU A 210 5.26 -5.78 -3.96
N ILE A 211 5.08 -5.91 -5.28
CA ILE A 211 5.99 -6.65 -6.16
C ILE A 211 7.42 -6.08 -6.06
N ARG A 212 7.57 -4.75 -6.04
CA ARG A 212 8.87 -4.11 -5.88
C ARG A 212 9.52 -4.46 -4.55
N GLU A 213 8.77 -4.44 -3.44
CA GLU A 213 9.31 -4.81 -2.13
C GLU A 213 9.66 -6.31 -2.06
N ILE A 214 8.88 -7.19 -2.70
CA ILE A 214 9.21 -8.62 -2.81
C ILE A 214 10.50 -8.82 -3.61
N LYS A 215 10.67 -8.08 -4.72
CA LYS A 215 11.90 -8.16 -5.53
C LYS A 215 13.13 -7.79 -4.69
N ILE A 216 13.06 -6.69 -3.94
CA ILE A 216 14.16 -6.28 -3.05
C ILE A 216 14.41 -7.33 -1.96
N LEU A 217 13.36 -7.93 -1.40
CA LEU A 217 13.51 -9.00 -0.41
C LEU A 217 14.29 -10.19 -0.97
N ARG A 218 13.98 -10.62 -2.21
CA ARG A 218 14.69 -11.71 -2.89
C ARG A 218 16.17 -11.36 -3.15
N GLU A 219 16.43 -10.16 -3.66
CA GLU A 219 17.80 -9.65 -3.89
C GLU A 219 18.63 -9.66 -2.59
N LEU A 220 18.02 -9.35 -1.45
CA LEU A 220 18.69 -9.37 -0.15
C LEU A 220 18.89 -10.78 0.42
N SER A 221 18.01 -11.74 0.11
CA SER A 221 18.17 -13.13 0.55
C SER A 221 19.19 -13.92 -0.27
N GLU A 222 19.48 -13.51 -1.51
CA GLU A 222 20.43 -14.20 -2.40
C GLU A 222 21.89 -13.72 -2.23
N LYS A 223 22.13 -12.50 -1.73
CA LYS A 223 23.49 -11.99 -1.47
C LYS A 223 24.31 -12.78 -0.42
N PRO A 224 23.74 -13.26 0.69
CA PRO A 224 24.48 -13.98 1.74
C PRO A 224 25.11 -15.30 1.25
N SER A 225 24.54 -15.96 0.24
CA SER A 225 25.07 -17.22 -0.30
C SER A 225 26.21 -17.01 -1.30
N ALA A 226 26.24 -15.88 -2.02
CA ALA A 226 27.32 -15.54 -2.94
C ALA A 226 28.62 -15.15 -2.20
N GLU A 227 28.53 -14.37 -1.11
CA GLU A 227 29.69 -13.97 -0.31
C GLU A 227 30.32 -15.16 0.43
N LYS A 228 29.51 -16.08 0.98
CA LYS A 228 30.01 -17.34 1.59
C LYS A 228 30.71 -18.28 0.61
N ASN A 229 30.21 -18.39 -0.63
CA ASN A 229 30.85 -19.22 -1.65
C ASN A 229 32.17 -18.62 -2.16
N GLN A 230 32.34 -17.30 -2.11
CA GLN A 230 33.60 -16.64 -2.44
C GLN A 230 34.64 -16.75 -1.31
N GLU A 231 34.22 -16.74 -0.04
CA GLU A 231 35.13 -16.99 1.09
C GLU A 231 35.64 -18.44 1.12
N HIS A 232 34.80 -19.42 0.80
CA HIS A 232 35.25 -20.82 0.70
C HIS A 232 36.26 -21.05 -0.43
N ARG A 233 36.07 -20.41 -1.60
CA ARG A 233 37.01 -20.50 -2.73
C ARG A 233 38.32 -19.74 -2.55
N LYS A 234 38.40 -18.80 -1.60
CA LYS A 234 39.67 -18.12 -1.25
C LYS A 234 40.46 -18.86 -0.17
N LYS A 235 39.84 -19.83 0.50
CA LYS A 235 40.46 -20.67 1.53
C LYS A 235 40.79 -22.09 1.03
N SER A 236 40.54 -22.38 -0.24
CA SER A 236 40.97 -23.57 -0.96
C SER A 236 42.04 -23.18 -1.98
#